data_AF-A0A958GLA2-F1
#
_entry.id   AF-A0A958GLA2-F1
#
_cell.length_a   1.000
_cell.length_b   1.000
_cell.length_c   1.000
_cell.angle_alpha   90.00
_cell.angle_beta   90.00
_cell.angle_gamma   90.00
#
_symmetry.space_group_name_H-M   'P 1'
#
loop_
_entity.id
_entity.type
_entity.pdbx_description
1 polymer ?
#
loop_
_entity_poly.entity_id
_entity_poly.type
_entity_poly.pdbx_seq_one_letter_code
_entity_poly.pdbx_strand_id
1 'polypeptide(L)'
;KSIAQHAIDASAEVEIMPGYRVNVENVHDLVDRSLETGRMHACLAQQYYRFTHRQREDLVSDGCMLEHLRKNLRGDGGSLRKMFQSVAESSLFQYHKIAP
;
A
#
# COMPACT_ATOMS: atom_id res chain seq x y z
N LYS A 1 32.16 -3.75 -37.70
CA LYS A 1 31.49 -3.32 -36.46
C LYS A 1 30.96 -4.57 -35.76
N SER A 2 31.61 -5.01 -34.69
CA SER A 2 31.11 -6.12 -33.89
C SER A 2 29.99 -5.60 -33.00
N ILE A 3 28.81 -6.19 -33.11
CA ILE A 3 27.65 -5.91 -32.26
C ILE A 3 27.83 -6.80 -31.05
N ALA A 4 27.75 -6.25 -29.84
CA ALA A 4 27.95 -7.02 -28.60
C ALA A 4 27.02 -8.25 -28.57
N GLN A 5 27.60 -9.44 -28.38
CA GLN A 5 26.91 -10.74 -28.42
C GLN A 5 26.44 -11.23 -27.03
N HIS A 6 26.74 -10.48 -25.97
CA HIS A 6 26.35 -10.86 -24.61
C HIS A 6 25.02 -10.20 -24.24
N ALA A 7 24.09 -10.99 -23.70
CA ALA A 7 22.87 -10.48 -23.12
C ALA A 7 23.23 -9.49 -21.99
N ILE A 8 22.55 -8.33 -21.98
CA ILE A 8 22.67 -7.38 -20.88
C ILE A 8 21.94 -7.97 -19.69
N ASP A 9 22.68 -8.26 -18.62
CA ASP A 9 22.09 -8.61 -17.34
C ASP A 9 21.46 -7.35 -16.74
N ALA A 10 20.14 -7.34 -16.65
CA ALA A 10 19.35 -6.29 -16.03
C ALA A 10 18.91 -6.65 -14.60
N SER A 11 19.35 -7.80 -14.09
CA SER A 11 19.01 -8.23 -12.74
C SER A 11 19.72 -7.37 -11.69
N ALA A 12 19.03 -7.11 -10.59
CA ALA A 12 19.57 -6.37 -9.46
C ALA A 12 19.06 -6.97 -8.15
N GLU A 13 19.94 -7.09 -7.16
CA GLU A 13 19.54 -7.33 -5.78
C GLU A 13 19.07 -6.01 -5.16
N VAL A 14 17.82 -5.96 -4.71
CA VAL A 14 17.19 -4.76 -4.14
C VAL A 14 16.65 -5.07 -2.75
N GLU A 15 16.89 -4.16 -1.82
CA GLU A 15 16.31 -4.20 -0.48
C GLU A 15 14.95 -3.47 -0.46
N ILE A 16 13.86 -4.22 -0.30
CA ILE A 16 12.48 -3.68 -0.34
C ILE A 16 12.01 -3.27 1.07
N MET A 17 12.48 -3.97 2.09
CA MET A 17 12.33 -3.57 3.50
C MET A 17 13.59 -3.93 4.27
N PRO A 18 13.85 -3.31 5.44
CA PRO A 18 15.03 -3.63 6.23
C PRO A 18 15.19 -5.15 6.43
N GLY A 19 16.27 -5.71 5.91
CA GLY A 19 16.58 -7.14 6.00
C GLY A 19 15.86 -8.05 4.99
N TYR A 20 15.06 -7.51 4.07
CA TYR A 20 14.42 -8.27 2.99
C TYR A 20 14.96 -7.82 1.63
N ARG A 21 15.84 -8.66 1.10
CA ARG A 21 16.46 -8.50 -0.22
C ARG A 21 15.88 -9.49 -1.20
N VAL A 22 15.65 -9.03 -2.43
CA VAL A 22 15.16 -9.86 -3.52
C VAL A 22 15.93 -9.51 -4.79
N ASN A 23 16.11 -10.49 -5.66
CA ASN A 23 16.54 -10.24 -7.03
C ASN A 23 15.33 -9.87 -7.87
N VAL A 24 15.45 -8.80 -8.64
CA VAL A 24 14.44 -8.34 -9.61
C VAL A 24 15.07 -8.30 -10.98
N GLU A 25 14.37 -8.76 -12.01
CA GLU A 25 14.89 -8.75 -13.39
C GLU A 25 14.44 -7.50 -14.14
N ASN A 26 13.38 -6.84 -13.65
CA ASN A 26 12.77 -5.67 -14.27
C ASN A 26 11.95 -4.86 -13.25
N VAL A 27 11.40 -3.73 -13.68
CA VAL A 27 10.62 -2.82 -12.82
C VAL A 27 9.28 -3.44 -12.40
N HIS A 28 8.66 -4.28 -13.24
CA HIS A 28 7.40 -4.94 -12.90
C HIS A 28 7.60 -5.92 -11.74
N ASP A 29 8.66 -6.73 -11.78
CA ASP A 29 9.02 -7.64 -10.69
C ASP A 29 9.22 -6.88 -9.37
N LEU A 30 9.89 -5.72 -9.42
CA LEU A 30 10.08 -4.89 -8.24
C LEU A 30 8.75 -4.45 -7.63
N VAL A 31 7.78 -4.06 -8.46
CA VAL A 31 6.43 -3.68 -8.02
C VAL A 31 5.71 -4.87 -7.40
N ASP A 32 5.75 -6.04 -8.05
CA ASP A 32 5.11 -7.26 -7.54
C ASP A 32 5.71 -7.66 -6.18
N ARG A 33 7.04 -7.72 -6.08
CA ARG A 33 7.75 -8.01 -4.83
C ARG A 33 7.45 -6.98 -3.75
N SER A 34 7.28 -5.71 -4.12
CA SER A 34 6.89 -4.65 -3.19
C SER A 34 5.46 -4.83 -2.67
N LEU A 35 4.52 -5.27 -3.52
CA LEU A 35 3.12 -5.54 -3.13
C LEU A 35 3.01 -6.75 -2.19
N GLU A 36 3.80 -7.80 -2.42
CA GLU A 36 3.87 -9.01 -1.58
C GLU A 36 4.15 -8.66 -0.11
N THR A 37 5.00 -7.66 0.14
CA THR A 37 5.33 -7.21 1.51
C THR A 37 4.12 -6.70 2.30
N GLY A 38 3.04 -6.29 1.63
CA GLY A 38 1.88 -5.67 2.28
C GLY A 38 2.13 -4.24 2.78
N ARG A 39 3.35 -3.70 2.67
CA ARG A 39 3.69 -2.34 3.12
C ARG A 39 2.91 -1.29 2.36
N MET A 40 2.74 -1.47 1.05
CA MET A 40 1.95 -0.56 0.20
C MET A 40 0.52 -0.41 0.72
N HIS A 41 -0.14 -1.54 1.04
CA HIS A 41 -1.48 -1.55 1.60
C HIS A 41 -1.55 -0.91 2.98
N ALA A 42 -0.58 -1.19 3.85
CA ALA A 42 -0.50 -0.58 5.19
C ALA A 42 -0.30 0.94 5.12
N CYS A 43 0.61 1.41 4.26
CA CYS A 43 0.84 2.83 4.03
C CYS A 43 -0.42 3.52 3.51
N LEU A 44 -1.10 2.94 2.52
CA LEU A 44 -2.32 3.51 1.99
C LEU A 44 -3.43 3.60 3.05
N ALA A 45 -3.62 2.54 3.84
CA ALA A 45 -4.57 2.53 4.94
C ALA A 45 -4.29 3.65 5.95
N GLN A 46 -3.03 3.83 6.37
CA GLN A 46 -2.63 4.90 7.29
C GLN A 46 -2.85 6.29 6.71
N GLN A 47 -2.40 6.53 5.47
CA GLN A 47 -2.56 7.85 4.84
C GLN A 47 -4.03 8.21 4.63
N TYR A 48 -4.85 7.23 4.24
CA TYR A 48 -6.27 7.45 4.07
C TYR A 48 -6.99 7.65 5.40
N TYR A 49 -6.60 6.93 6.46
CA TYR A 49 -7.08 7.20 7.82
C TYR A 49 -6.79 8.65 8.24
N ARG A 50 -5.54 9.12 8.07
CA ARG A 50 -5.15 10.50 8.40
C ARG A 50 -5.92 11.53 7.60
N PHE A 51 -6.09 11.28 6.30
CA PHE A 51 -6.85 12.17 5.43
C PHE A 51 -8.32 12.29 5.88
N THR A 52 -8.94 11.18 6.25
CA THR A 52 -10.37 11.13 6.61
C THR A 52 -10.66 11.62 8.02
N HIS A 53 -9.79 11.31 8.99
CA HIS A 53 -10.00 11.64 10.41
C HIS A 53 -9.24 12.89 10.86
N ARG A 54 -8.37 13.45 10.01
CA ARG A 54 -7.52 14.63 10.28
C ARG A 54 -6.63 14.51 11.51
N GLN A 55 -6.29 13.28 11.90
CA GLN A 55 -5.42 12.97 13.02
C GLN A 55 -4.42 11.88 12.64
N ARG A 56 -3.28 11.84 13.34
CA ARG A 56 -2.39 10.68 13.27
C ARG A 56 -3.04 9.52 14.01
N GLU A 57 -2.94 8.34 13.42
CA GLU A 57 -3.35 7.10 14.05
C GLU A 57 -2.53 6.81 15.30
N ASP A 58 -3.20 6.36 16.35
CA ASP A 58 -2.54 5.66 17.45
C ASP A 58 -2.65 4.16 17.18
N LEU A 59 -1.51 3.49 16.99
CA LEU A 59 -1.47 2.09 16.62
C LEU A 59 -2.13 1.16 17.65
N VAL A 60 -2.25 1.60 18.91
CA VAL A 60 -2.89 0.82 19.98
C VAL A 60 -4.41 0.90 19.86
N SER A 61 -4.97 2.10 19.75
CA SER A 61 -6.43 2.29 19.69
C SER A 61 -7.02 2.14 18.28
N ASP A 62 -6.29 2.54 17.23
CA ASP A 62 -6.76 2.54 15.85
C ASP A 62 -6.33 1.30 15.05
N GLY A 63 -5.54 0.40 15.66
CA GLY A 63 -4.97 -0.78 14.99
C GLY A 63 -6.01 -1.66 14.30
N CYS A 64 -7.18 -1.85 14.92
CA CYS A 64 -8.28 -2.62 14.35
C CYS A 64 -8.84 -1.98 13.06
N MET A 65 -9.00 -0.65 13.05
CA MET A 65 -9.48 0.07 11.87
C MET A 65 -8.44 0.00 10.75
N LEU A 66 -7.16 0.24 11.05
CA LEU A 66 -6.08 0.15 10.07
C LEU A 66 -5.98 -1.24 9.44
N GLU A 67 -6.12 -2.29 10.24
CA GLU A 67 -6.12 -3.67 9.75
C GLU A 67 -7.36 -3.97 8.90
N HIS A 68 -8.52 -3.44 9.27
CA HIS A 68 -9.73 -3.56 8.46
C HIS A 68 -9.57 -2.92 7.07
N LEU A 69 -9.01 -1.70 7.01
CA LEU A 69 -8.70 -1.02 5.74
C LEU A 69 -7.68 -1.81 4.90
N ARG A 70 -6.63 -2.32 5.54
CA ARG A 70 -5.62 -3.14 4.88
C ARG A 70 -6.20 -4.44 4.32
N LYS A 71 -7.11 -5.10 5.04
CA LYS A 71 -7.82 -6.29 4.57
C LYS A 71 -8.74 -5.99 3.39
N ASN A 72 -9.46 -4.86 3.42
CA ASN A 72 -10.32 -4.43 2.31
C ASN A 72 -9.53 -4.17 1.01
N LEU A 73 -8.26 -3.79 1.13
CA LEU A 73 -7.33 -3.67 0.00
C LEU A 73 -6.73 -5.01 -0.47
N ARG A 74 -6.76 -6.07 0.35
CA ARG A 74 -6.18 -7.38 0.00
C ARG A 74 -7.22 -8.43 -0.41
N GLY A 75 -8.47 -8.31 0.03
CA GLY A 75 -9.55 -9.24 -0.33
C GLY A 75 -9.96 -9.17 -1.81
N ASP A 76 -10.79 -10.11 -2.27
CA ASP A 76 -11.22 -10.32 -3.67
C ASP A 76 -11.19 -9.05 -4.54
N GLY A 77 -10.08 -8.87 -5.26
CA GLY A 77 -9.88 -7.82 -6.26
C GLY A 77 -9.34 -6.48 -5.76
N GLY A 78 -8.90 -6.35 -4.50
CA GLY A 78 -8.17 -5.18 -4.00
C GLY A 78 -8.91 -3.85 -4.21
N SER A 79 -10.13 -3.76 -3.70
CA SER A 79 -11.04 -2.69 -4.06
C SER A 79 -10.84 -1.43 -3.21
N LEU A 80 -10.23 -0.40 -3.80
CA LEU A 80 -10.20 0.95 -3.23
C LEU A 80 -11.61 1.43 -2.83
N ARG A 81 -12.61 1.11 -3.64
CA ARG A 81 -14.02 1.44 -3.36
C ARG A 81 -14.48 0.87 -2.02
N LYS A 82 -14.21 -0.41 -1.75
CA LYS A 82 -14.58 -1.05 -0.47
C LYS A 82 -13.84 -0.41 0.71
N MET A 83 -12.54 -0.09 0.54
CA MET A 83 -11.78 0.61 1.56
C MET A 83 -12.42 1.98 1.87
N PHE A 84 -12.70 2.79 0.85
CA PHE A 84 -13.31 4.11 1.01
C PHE A 84 -14.68 4.05 1.67
N GLN A 85 -15.52 3.11 1.21
CA GLN A 85 -16.83 2.87 1.81
C GLN A 85 -16.71 2.51 3.29
N SER A 86 -15.80 1.60 3.65
CA SER A 86 -15.63 1.18 5.04
C SER A 86 -15.20 2.30 5.98
N VAL A 87 -14.47 3.31 5.49
CA VAL A 87 -14.15 4.50 6.29
C VAL A 87 -15.35 5.42 6.43
N ALA A 88 -16.08 5.64 5.33
CA ALA A 88 -17.28 6.48 5.34
C ALA A 88 -18.40 5.94 6.24
N GLU A 89 -18.45 4.62 6.44
CA GLU A 89 -19.39 3.94 7.34
C GLU A 89 -18.88 3.88 8.79
N SER A 90 -17.64 4.30 9.06
CA SER A 90 -17.09 4.28 10.41
C SER A 90 -17.72 5.37 11.29
N SER A 91 -17.90 5.04 12.57
CA SER A 91 -18.41 5.99 13.57
C SER A 91 -17.48 7.18 13.83
N LEU A 92 -16.22 7.09 13.39
CA LEU A 92 -15.20 8.13 13.50
C LEU A 92 -15.17 9.07 12.29
N PHE A 93 -15.92 8.76 11.23
CA PHE A 93 -15.92 9.54 10.00
C PHE A 93 -16.42 10.97 10.23
N GLN A 94 -15.59 11.95 9.91
CA GLN A 94 -15.94 13.37 10.02
C GLN A 94 -16.64 13.83 8.75
N TYR A 95 -17.97 14.03 8.82
CA TYR A 95 -18.72 14.66 7.73
C TYR A 95 -18.37 16.14 7.63
N HIS A 96 -18.03 16.61 6.42
CA HIS A 96 -17.98 18.04 6.16
C HIS A 96 -19.42 18.54 5.93
N LYS A 97 -19.93 19.44 6.79
CA LYS A 97 -21.07 20.27 6.40
C LYS A 97 -20.57 21.19 5.28
N ILE A 98 -21.00 20.92 4.05
CA ILE A 98 -20.95 21.94 3.00
C ILE A 98 -21.99 22.96 3.44
N ALA A 99 -21.53 24.10 3.97
CA ALA A 99 -22.43 25.21 4.27
C ALA A 99 -23.14 25.60 2.95
N PRO A 100 -24.47 25.83 2.99
CA PRO A 100 -25.22 26.22 1.80
C PRO A 100 -24.75 27.57 1.25
#